data_AF-A0A527ZUF5-F1
#
_entry.id   AF-A0A527ZUF5-F1
#
_cell.length_a   1.000
_cell.length_b   1.000
_cell.length_c   1.000
_cell.angle_alpha   90.00
_cell.angle_beta   90.00
_cell.angle_gamma   90.00
#
_symmetry.space_group_name_H-M   'P 1'
#
loop_
_entity.id
_entity.type
_entity.pdbx_description
1 polymer ?
#
loop_
_entity_poly.entity_id
_entity_poly.type
_entity_poly.pdbx_seq_one_letter_code
_entity_poly.pdbx_strand_id
1 'polypeptide(L)'
;MAHKQVLFRSAAREKILRGATQLADAVRVTLGPRSKSVLIERKWGSPIVCNDGVTIAKEFDLKDPEENLGARMLRQAAEKTGDMVGDGTSTSTILAHAMFADGVRNVVAGASAIDIKRGLDRAAKRAI
;
A
#
# COMPACT_ATOMS: atom_id res chain seq x y z
N MET A 1 30.25 0.03 -10.74
CA MET A 1 29.08 -0.59 -10.07
C MET A 1 28.12 0.53 -9.68
N ALA A 2 26.81 0.33 -9.81
CA ALA A 2 25.86 1.32 -9.29
C ALA A 2 25.98 1.40 -7.76
N HIS A 3 26.09 2.61 -7.21
CA HIS A 3 26.14 2.85 -5.78
C HIS A 3 24.75 2.65 -5.16
N LYS A 4 24.68 2.14 -3.92
CA LYS A 4 23.41 1.99 -3.20
C LYS A 4 23.10 3.25 -2.39
N GLN A 5 21.90 3.78 -2.55
CA GLN A 5 21.37 4.81 -1.66
C GLN A 5 20.82 4.14 -0.39
N VAL A 6 21.09 4.73 0.77
CA VAL A 6 20.65 4.22 2.06
C VAL A 6 19.98 5.35 2.83
N LEU A 7 18.70 5.17 3.16
CA LEU A 7 17.93 6.10 3.98
C LEU A 7 17.74 5.52 5.38
N PHE A 8 17.62 6.40 6.37
CA PHE A 8 17.45 6.01 7.76
C PHE A 8 16.30 6.74 8.43
N ARG A 9 15.78 6.15 9.51
CA ARG A 9 14.82 6.75 10.44
C ARG A 9 13.63 7.38 9.72
N SER A 10 13.32 8.64 10.00
CA SER A 10 12.13 9.32 9.50
C SER A 10 12.17 9.54 7.99
N ALA A 11 13.34 9.86 7.42
CA ALA A 11 13.47 10.04 5.97
C ALA A 11 13.09 8.78 5.19
N ALA A 12 13.52 7.61 5.67
CA ALA A 12 13.12 6.32 5.09
C ALA A 12 11.61 6.07 5.26
N ARG A 13 11.07 6.22 6.47
CA ARG A 13 9.64 5.98 6.75
C ARG A 13 8.72 6.88 5.93
N GLU A 14 9.09 8.14 5.77
CA GLU A 14 8.29 9.12 5.04
C GLU A 14 8.22 8.82 3.55
N LYS A 15 9.34 8.42 2.93
CA LYS A 15 9.38 7.95 1.53
C LYS A 15 8.52 6.71 1.33
N ILE A 16 8.66 5.71 2.19
CA ILE A 16 7.85 4.48 2.12
C ILE A 16 6.36 4.80 2.30
N LEU A 17 6.00 5.66 3.26
CA LEU A 17 4.63 6.08 3.50
C LEU A 17 4.03 6.84 2.32
N ARG A 18 4.79 7.75 1.68
CA ARG A 18 4.35 8.44 0.46
C ARG A 18 3.99 7.46 -0.65
N GLY A 19 4.86 6.50 -0.93
CA GLY A 19 4.63 5.48 -1.95
C GLY A 19 3.42 4.60 -1.65
N ALA A 20 3.31 4.10 -0.42
CA ALA A 20 2.16 3.33 0.02
C ALA A 20 0.85 4.12 -0.07
N THR A 21 0.89 5.43 0.24
CA THR A 21 -0.28 6.32 0.16
C THR A 21 -0.76 6.50 -1.27
N GLN A 22 0.16 6.72 -2.22
CA GLN A 22 -0.22 6.86 -3.64
C GLN A 22 -0.97 5.61 -4.15
N LEU A 23 -0.49 4.41 -3.81
CA LEU A 23 -1.18 3.18 -4.17
C LEU A 23 -2.55 3.05 -3.47
N ALA A 24 -2.59 3.31 -2.16
CA ALA A 24 -3.82 3.23 -1.38
C ALA A 24 -4.92 4.16 -1.91
N ASP A 25 -4.56 5.39 -2.30
CA ASP A 25 -5.50 6.37 -2.82
C ASP A 25 -6.07 5.96 -4.19
N ALA A 26 -5.24 5.37 -5.05
CA ALA A 26 -5.69 4.86 -6.35
C ALA A 26 -6.64 3.66 -6.20
N VAL A 27 -6.39 2.78 -5.23
CA VAL A 27 -7.25 1.61 -4.96
C VAL A 27 -8.51 2.00 -4.18
N ARG A 28 -8.46 3.04 -3.34
CA ARG A 28 -9.58 3.47 -2.50
C ARG A 28 -10.81 3.87 -3.31
N VAL A 29 -10.62 4.53 -4.45
CA VAL A 29 -11.74 4.97 -5.29
C VAL A 29 -12.49 3.80 -5.93
N THR A 30 -11.89 2.61 -5.97
CA THR A 30 -12.52 1.42 -6.55
C THR A 30 -13.28 0.56 -5.54
N LEU A 31 -13.26 0.93 -4.25
CA LEU A 31 -13.92 0.17 -3.21
C LEU A 31 -15.44 0.38 -3.22
N GLY A 32 -16.19 -0.73 -3.21
CA GLY A 32 -17.63 -0.76 -2.94
C GLY A 32 -18.54 -0.62 -4.18
N PRO A 33 -19.86 -0.62 -3.98
CA PRO A 33 -20.84 -0.72 -5.08
C PRO A 33 -21.01 0.56 -5.91
N ARG A 34 -20.51 1.70 -5.42
CA ARG A 34 -20.49 2.99 -6.15
C ARG A 34 -19.05 3.40 -6.48
N SER A 35 -18.20 2.41 -6.76
CA SER A 35 -16.81 2.62 -7.11
C SER A 35 -16.67 3.44 -8.38
N LYS A 36 -15.54 4.14 -8.48
CA LYS A 36 -15.11 4.83 -9.70
C LYS A 36 -14.03 4.02 -10.38
N SER A 37 -13.93 4.18 -11.69
CA SER A 37 -12.84 3.59 -12.46
C SER A 37 -11.60 4.47 -12.44
N VAL A 38 -10.44 3.83 -12.41
CA VAL A 38 -9.13 4.43 -12.62
C VAL A 38 -8.78 4.28 -14.10
N LEU A 39 -8.28 5.36 -14.69
CA LEU A 39 -7.75 5.35 -16.06
C LEU A 39 -6.24 5.07 -16.02
N ILE A 40 -5.80 4.06 -16.75
CA ILE A 40 -4.40 3.65 -16.81
C ILE A 40 -3.91 3.79 -18.25
N GLU A 41 -2.85 4.57 -18.44
CA GLU A 41 -2.22 4.78 -19.74
C GLU A 41 -1.59 3.47 -20.25
N ARG A 42 -1.71 3.22 -21.55
CA ARG A 42 -0.94 2.19 -22.26
C ARG A 42 -0.01 2.88 -23.24
N LYS A 43 1.21 2.34 -23.39
CA LYS A 43 2.20 2.84 -24.37
C LYS A 43 1.68 2.83 -25.82
N TRP A 44 0.73 1.94 -26.12
CA TRP A 44 0.12 1.80 -27.44
C TRP A 44 -1.36 1.46 -27.30
N GLY A 45 -2.20 2.05 -28.15
CA GLY A 45 -3.64 1.80 -28.18
C GLY A 45 -4.44 2.61 -27.15
N SER A 46 -5.66 2.16 -26.87
CA SER A 46 -6.58 2.83 -25.95
C SER A 46 -6.19 2.63 -24.48
N PRO A 47 -6.47 3.61 -23.60
CA PRO A 47 -6.23 3.48 -22.16
C PRO A 47 -7.11 2.38 -21.55
N ILE A 48 -6.67 1.85 -20.41
CA ILE A 48 -7.46 0.89 -19.61
C ILE A 48 -8.38 1.68 -18.70
N VAL A 49 -9.66 1.33 -18.71
CA VAL A 49 -10.61 1.72 -17.66
C VAL A 49 -10.70 0.55 -16.69
N CYS A 50 -10.17 0.72 -15.48
CA CYS A 50 -10.05 -0.37 -14.51
C CYS A 50 -10.71 -0.01 -13.18
N ASN A 51 -11.47 -0.93 -12.62
CA ASN A 51 -12.04 -0.84 -11.26
C ASN A 51 -11.57 -2.00 -10.37
N ASP A 52 -10.61 -2.82 -10.83
CA ASP A 52 -10.03 -3.91 -10.06
C ASP A 52 -8.77 -3.44 -9.31
N GLY A 53 -8.79 -3.57 -7.99
CA GLY A 53 -7.69 -3.15 -7.11
C GLY A 53 -6.38 -3.89 -7.37
N VAL A 54 -6.42 -5.17 -7.76
CA VAL A 54 -5.21 -5.95 -8.05
C VAL A 54 -4.54 -5.46 -9.33
N THR A 55 -5.33 -5.29 -10.39
CA THR A 55 -4.84 -4.78 -11.67
C THR A 55 -4.25 -3.38 -11.51
N ILE A 56 -4.95 -2.47 -10.82
CA ILE A 56 -4.43 -1.12 -10.53
C ILE A 56 -3.11 -1.20 -9.77
N ALA A 57 -3.00 -2.05 -8.74
CA ALA A 57 -1.79 -2.17 -7.95
C ALA A 57 -0.60 -2.75 -8.74
N LYS A 58 -0.85 -3.58 -9.75
CA LYS A 58 0.20 -4.13 -10.64
C LYS A 58 0.77 -3.08 -11.60
N GLU A 59 -0.03 -2.09 -11.99
CA GLU A 59 0.38 -1.01 -12.88
C GLU A 59 1.15 0.12 -12.15
N PHE A 60 1.21 0.08 -10.82
CA PHE A 60 1.99 1.04 -10.03
C PHE A 60 3.50 0.81 -10.19
N ASP A 61 4.17 1.76 -10.83
CA ASP A 61 5.62 1.88 -10.91
C ASP A 61 6.04 3.34 -10.71
N LEU A 62 6.54 3.65 -9.52
CA LEU A 62 6.90 5.02 -9.13
C LEU A 62 8.36 5.33 -9.52
N LYS A 63 8.60 6.57 -9.97
CA LYS A 63 9.93 7.04 -10.40
C LYS A 63 10.94 7.04 -9.25
N ASP A 64 10.50 7.38 -8.04
CA ASP A 64 11.34 7.39 -6.85
C ASP A 64 11.44 5.96 -6.29
N PRO A 65 12.65 5.35 -6.21
CA PRO A 65 12.80 3.95 -5.83
C PRO A 65 12.28 3.62 -4.43
N GLU A 66 12.44 4.54 -3.47
CA GLU A 66 12.01 4.35 -2.10
C GLU A 66 10.49 4.47 -1.95
N GLU A 67 9.85 5.39 -2.66
CA GLU A 67 8.40 5.43 -2.77
C GLU A 67 7.87 4.18 -3.50
N ASN A 68 8.52 3.76 -4.58
CA ASN A 68 8.14 2.55 -5.31
C ASN A 68 8.22 1.30 -4.42
N LEU A 69 9.22 1.23 -3.54
CA LEU A 69 9.32 0.17 -2.53
C LEU A 69 8.10 0.17 -1.60
N GLY A 70 7.66 1.34 -1.13
CA GLY A 70 6.45 1.45 -0.29
C GLY A 70 5.17 1.00 -1.01
N ALA A 71 5.00 1.40 -2.27
CA ALA A 71 3.88 0.93 -3.09
C ALA A 71 3.91 -0.59 -3.28
N ARG A 72 5.09 -1.16 -3.60
CA ARG A 72 5.28 -2.62 -3.75
C ARG A 72 5.01 -3.40 -2.47
N MET A 73 5.43 -2.88 -1.32
CA MET A 73 5.13 -3.50 -0.02
C MET A 73 3.62 -3.60 0.21
N LEU A 74 2.88 -2.53 -0.09
CA LEU A 74 1.43 -2.51 0.09
C LEU A 74 0.70 -3.38 -0.95
N ARG A 75 1.19 -3.42 -2.21
CA ARG A 75 0.69 -4.32 -3.25
C ARG A 75 0.73 -5.79 -2.82
N GLN A 76 1.76 -6.20 -2.09
CA GLN A 76 1.88 -7.58 -1.62
C GLN A 76 0.72 -8.00 -0.71
N ALA A 77 0.13 -7.05 0.06
CA ALA A 77 -1.07 -7.33 0.85
C ALA A 77 -2.28 -7.59 -0.05
N ALA A 78 -2.44 -6.82 -1.13
CA ALA A 78 -3.50 -7.01 -2.12
C ALA A 78 -3.38 -8.37 -2.82
N GLU A 79 -2.19 -8.67 -3.36
CA GLU A 79 -1.92 -9.90 -4.13
C GLU A 79 -2.18 -11.14 -3.29
N LYS A 80 -1.64 -11.21 -2.06
CA LYS A 80 -1.86 -12.36 -1.18
C LYS A 80 -3.34 -12.57 -0.83
N THR A 81 -4.08 -11.50 -0.57
CA THR A 81 -5.52 -11.60 -0.30
C THR A 81 -6.25 -12.13 -1.53
N GLY A 82 -5.98 -11.57 -2.71
CA GLY A 82 -6.57 -12.03 -3.97
C GLY A 82 -6.27 -13.50 -4.25
N ASP A 83 -5.02 -13.94 -4.08
CA ASP A 83 -4.61 -15.32 -4.32
C ASP A 83 -5.27 -16.32 -3.35
N MET A 84 -5.53 -15.92 -2.11
CA MET A 84 -6.12 -16.80 -1.10
C MET A 84 -7.66 -16.89 -1.17
N VAL A 85 -8.35 -15.76 -1.40
CA VAL A 85 -9.81 -15.69 -1.26
C VAL A 85 -10.54 -15.12 -2.48
N GLY A 86 -9.83 -14.64 -3.50
CA GLY A 86 -10.41 -14.14 -4.75
C GLY A 86 -11.09 -12.76 -4.70
N ASP A 87 -11.24 -12.17 -3.51
CA ASP A 87 -11.86 -10.86 -3.28
C ASP A 87 -11.19 -10.15 -2.07
N GLY A 88 -11.53 -8.89 -1.79
CA GLY A 88 -11.06 -8.15 -0.62
C GLY A 88 -9.70 -7.49 -0.78
N THR A 89 -9.16 -7.45 -2.00
CA THR A 89 -7.85 -6.89 -2.34
C THR A 89 -7.78 -5.38 -2.09
N SER A 90 -8.84 -4.65 -2.44
CA SER A 90 -8.97 -3.22 -2.12
C SER A 90 -9.09 -3.00 -0.61
N THR A 91 -9.90 -3.82 0.06
CA THR A 91 -10.07 -3.74 1.52
C THR A 91 -8.76 -3.99 2.27
N SER A 92 -8.01 -5.04 1.91
CA SER A 92 -6.74 -5.37 2.57
C SER A 92 -5.69 -4.29 2.35
N THR A 93 -5.64 -3.70 1.16
CA THR A 93 -4.76 -2.57 0.81
C THR A 93 -5.07 -1.35 1.67
N ILE A 94 -6.34 -0.98 1.79
CA ILE A 94 -6.75 0.22 2.56
C ILE A 94 -6.51 0.01 4.05
N LEU A 95 -6.79 -1.18 4.58
CA LEU A 95 -6.51 -1.52 5.98
C LEU A 95 -5.01 -1.51 6.28
N ALA A 96 -4.20 -2.14 5.43
CA ALA A 96 -2.75 -2.17 5.59
C ALA A 96 -2.14 -0.76 5.54
N HIS A 97 -2.62 0.10 4.64
CA HIS A 97 -2.23 1.51 4.58
C HIS A 97 -2.59 2.25 5.86
N ALA A 98 -3.83 2.12 6.33
CA ALA A 98 -4.29 2.81 7.54
C ALA A 98 -3.48 2.41 8.78
N MET A 99 -3.23 1.11 8.96
CA MET A 99 -2.40 0.59 10.05
C MET A 99 -0.96 1.08 9.95
N PHE A 100 -0.39 1.10 8.75
CA PHE A 100 0.97 1.56 8.53
C PHE A 100 1.12 3.07 8.78
N ALA A 101 0.20 3.87 8.26
CA ALA A 101 0.20 5.33 8.43
C ALA A 101 0.11 5.73 9.90
N ASP A 102 -0.85 5.17 10.65
CA ASP A 102 -0.96 5.48 12.08
C ASP A 102 0.20 4.87 12.90
N GLY A 103 0.71 3.71 12.51
CA GLY A 103 1.93 3.13 13.09
C GLY A 103 3.14 4.05 12.94
N VAL A 104 3.38 4.59 11.73
CA VAL A 104 4.46 5.56 11.49
C VAL A 104 4.27 6.82 12.34
N ARG A 105 3.03 7.34 12.42
CA ARG A 105 2.70 8.51 13.25
C ARG A 105 3.07 8.29 14.72
N ASN A 106 2.68 7.16 15.29
CA ASN A 106 2.98 6.83 16.69
C ASN A 106 4.48 6.60 16.93
N VAL A 107 5.18 5.96 15.99
CA VAL A 107 6.64 5.78 16.08
C VAL A 107 7.38 7.13 16.06
N VAL A 108 6.92 8.08 15.24
CA VAL A 108 7.47 9.45 15.22
C VAL A 108 7.20 10.16 16.55
N ALA A 109 6.07 9.91 17.19
CA ALA A 109 5.74 10.41 18.54
C ALA A 109 6.53 9.73 19.68
N GLY A 110 7.44 8.78 19.37
CA GLY A 110 8.31 8.13 20.35
C GLY A 110 7.81 6.76 20.83
N ALA A 111 6.71 6.25 20.29
CA ALA A 111 6.25 4.91 20.64
C ALA A 111 7.16 3.81 20.07
N SER A 112 7.26 2.71 20.80
CA SER A 112 8.00 1.51 20.37
C SER A 112 7.30 0.81 19.22
N ALA A 113 7.97 0.72 18.06
CA ALA A 113 7.46 -0.01 16.89
C ALA A 113 7.19 -1.50 17.19
N ILE A 114 8.00 -2.11 18.07
CA ILE A 114 7.85 -3.51 18.50
C ILE A 114 6.56 -3.67 19.30
N ASP A 115 6.26 -2.75 20.20
CA ASP A 115 5.07 -2.86 21.04
C ASP A 115 3.79 -2.52 20.27
N ILE A 116 3.85 -1.57 19.32
CA ILE A 116 2.76 -1.34 18.36
C ILE A 116 2.47 -2.63 17.59
N LYS A 117 3.50 -3.28 17.02
CA LYS A 117 3.34 -4.55 16.31
C LYS A 117 2.68 -5.61 17.20
N ARG A 118 3.17 -5.80 18.43
CA ARG A 118 2.57 -6.74 19.39
C ARG A 118 1.12 -6.42 19.71
N GLY A 119 0.79 -5.13 19.81
CA GLY A 119 -0.58 -4.64 19.98
C GLY A 119 -1.48 -5.03 18.81
N LEU A 120 -1.04 -4.76 17.57
CA LEU A 120 -1.74 -5.12 16.35
C LEU A 120 -1.93 -6.64 16.24
N ASP A 121 -0.90 -7.44 16.53
CA ASP A 121 -0.99 -8.91 16.49
C ASP A 121 -2.04 -9.44 17.49
N ARG A 122 -2.12 -8.87 18.70
CA ARG A 122 -3.13 -9.24 19.70
C ARG A 122 -4.53 -8.83 19.27
N ALA A 123 -4.68 -7.62 18.73
CA ALA A 123 -5.96 -7.11 18.24
C ALA A 123 -6.49 -7.95 17.08
N ALA A 124 -5.62 -8.31 16.12
CA ALA A 124 -5.98 -9.16 14.99
C ALA A 124 -6.50 -10.53 15.45
N LYS A 125 -5.82 -11.18 16.41
CA LYS A 125 -6.28 -12.46 16.99
C LYS A 125 -7.60 -12.38 17.75
N ARG A 126 -8.05 -11.18 18.13
CA ARG A 126 -9.32 -10.98 18.85
C ARG A 126 -10.46 -10.62 17.91
N ALA A 127 -10.15 -9.94 16.81
CA ALA A 127 -11.14 -9.51 15.82
C ALA A 127 -11.61 -10.65 14.90
N ILE A 128 -10.79 -11.70 14.77
CA ILE A 128 -11.01 -12.90 13.96
C ILE A 128 -11.16 -14.08 14.92
#